data_AF-A0A2C9U881-F1
#
_entry.id   AF-A0A2C9U881-F1
#
_cell.length_a   1.000
_cell.length_b   1.000
_cell.length_c   1.000
_cell.angle_alpha   90.00
_cell.angle_beta   90.00
_cell.angle_gamma   90.00
#
_symmetry.space_group_name_H-M   'P 1'
#
loop_
_entity.id
_entity.type
_entity.pdbx_description
1 polymer ?
#
loop_
_entity_poly.entity_id
_entity_poly.type
_entity_poly.pdbx_seq_one_letter_code
_entity_poly.pdbx_strand_id
1 'polypeptide(L)'
;MGRIAKILLRSILKMVNSVMGILGIAMVLYGFWMVRVWQRDIEEASSSAYGYDSTAPWFIYSFLSIGITLCLITCIGHVSADSSNGFCLSCYTVIISVLLLLEIAFAADILLNSEWEKDLPEDPTGRFHDFKEFVESNFDVFKWIGIFYVIGNGFESSWTKLWIQL
;
A
#
# COMPACT_ATOMS: atom_id res chain seq x y z
N MET A 1 31.69 -1.96 15.60
CA MET A 1 30.42 -1.20 15.52
C MET A 1 29.58 -1.55 14.28
N GLY A 2 30.15 -1.61 13.07
CA GLY A 2 29.38 -1.92 11.84
C GLY A 2 28.63 -3.26 11.79
N ARG A 3 29.10 -4.31 12.48
CA ARG A 3 28.39 -5.61 12.51
C ARG A 3 27.07 -5.57 13.28
N ILE A 4 27.03 -4.83 14.39
CA ILE A 4 25.84 -4.67 15.23
C ILE A 4 24.81 -3.82 14.48
N ALA A 5 25.24 -2.72 13.85
CA ALA A 5 24.37 -1.88 13.03
C ALA A 5 23.70 -2.66 11.88
N LYS A 6 24.44 -3.52 11.17
CA LYS A 6 23.89 -4.38 10.11
C LYS A 6 22.85 -5.38 10.64
N ILE A 7 23.06 -5.94 11.84
CA ILE A 7 22.10 -6.86 12.48
C ILE A 7 20.82 -6.10 12.87
N LEU A 8 20.96 -4.91 13.45
CA LEU A 8 19.83 -4.05 13.82
C LEU A 8 19.01 -3.64 12.60
N LEU A 9 19.66 -3.16 11.54
CA LEU A 9 19.00 -2.77 10.29
C LEU A 9 18.24 -3.95 9.67
N ARG A 10 18.87 -5.13 9.60
CA ARG A 10 18.24 -6.36 9.09
C ARG A 10 17.02 -6.76 9.94
N SER A 11 17.09 -6.60 11.26
CA SER A 11 15.98 -6.89 12.17
C SER A 11 14.82 -5.92 11.99
N ILE A 12 15.10 -4.62 11.87
CA ILE A 12 14.08 -3.59 11.64
C ILE A 12 13.40 -3.82 10.29
N LEU A 13 14.17 -4.06 9.23
CA LEU A 13 13.63 -4.36 7.90
C LEU A 13 12.73 -5.60 7.92
N LYS A 14 13.13 -6.67 8.62
CA LYS A 14 12.29 -7.88 8.79
C LYS A 14 10.99 -7.57 9.54
N MET A 15 11.04 -6.72 10.57
CA MET A 15 9.86 -6.31 11.33
C MET A 15 8.91 -5.47 10.48
N VAL A 16 9.42 -4.44 9.80
CA VAL A 16 8.62 -3.56 8.93
C VAL A 16 7.96 -4.37 7.81
N ASN A 17 8.71 -5.24 7.15
CA ASN A 17 8.16 -6.12 6.11
C ASN A 17 7.07 -7.06 6.67
N SER A 18 7.27 -7.62 7.87
CA SER A 18 6.24 -8.45 8.51
C SER A 18 4.95 -7.67 8.79
N VAL A 19 5.05 -6.40 9.22
CA VAL A 19 3.87 -5.54 9.44
C VAL A 19 3.15 -5.27 8.11
N MET A 20 3.89 -4.92 7.05
CA MET A 20 3.33 -4.72 5.71
C MET A 20 2.65 -5.99 5.17
N GLY A 21 3.21 -7.17 5.46
CA GLY A 21 2.60 -8.45 5.11
C GLY A 21 1.28 -8.70 5.82
N ILE A 22 1.21 -8.41 7.12
CA ILE A 22 -0.04 -8.51 7.90
C ILE A 22 -1.11 -7.57 7.33
N LEU A 23 -0.73 -6.33 7.01
CA LEU A 23 -1.62 -5.36 6.35
C LEU A 23 -2.09 -5.88 4.99
N GLY A 24 -1.18 -6.41 4.16
CA GLY A 24 -1.52 -7.00 2.87
C GLY A 24 -2.50 -8.16 2.99
N ILE A 25 -2.28 -9.09 3.94
CA ILE A 25 -3.19 -10.21 4.21
C ILE A 25 -4.57 -9.69 4.64
N ALA A 26 -4.61 -8.70 5.54
CA ALA A 26 -5.86 -8.09 5.98
C ALA A 26 -6.62 -7.43 4.82
N MET A 27 -5.91 -6.70 3.95
CA MET A 27 -6.49 -6.10 2.73
C MET A 27 -7.04 -7.16 1.78
N VAL A 28 -6.32 -8.27 1.57
CA VAL A 28 -6.77 -9.37 0.71
C VAL A 28 -8.03 -10.03 1.29
N LEU A 29 -8.04 -10.34 2.59
CA LEU A 29 -9.21 -10.94 3.24
C LEU A 29 -10.43 -10.02 3.19
N TYR A 30 -10.23 -8.73 3.47
CA TYR A 30 -11.30 -7.74 3.37
C TYR A 30 -11.77 -7.52 1.92
N GLY A 31 -10.85 -7.52 0.96
CA GLY A 31 -11.15 -7.48 -0.47
C GLY A 31 -11.99 -8.68 -0.92
N PHE A 32 -11.63 -9.89 -0.51
CA PHE A 32 -12.46 -11.09 -0.76
C PHE A 32 -13.84 -10.98 -0.13
N TRP A 33 -13.94 -10.45 1.09
CA TRP A 33 -15.23 -10.19 1.72
C TRP A 33 -16.07 -9.19 0.91
N MET A 34 -15.48 -8.09 0.43
CA MET A 34 -16.16 -7.13 -0.44
C MET A 34 -16.64 -7.76 -1.75
N VAL A 35 -15.83 -8.61 -2.39
CA VAL A 35 -16.25 -9.36 -3.59
C VAL A 35 -17.46 -10.24 -3.29
N ARG A 36 -17.46 -10.94 -2.15
CA ARG A 36 -18.57 -11.82 -1.76
C ARG A 36 -19.86 -11.05 -1.49
N VAL A 37 -19.76 -9.89 -0.85
CA VAL A 37 -20.90 -8.98 -0.63
C VAL A 37 -21.43 -8.49 -1.98
N TRP A 38 -20.56 -7.99 -2.85
CA TRP A 38 -20.94 -7.50 -4.18
C TRP A 38 -21.61 -8.58 -5.03
N GLN A 39 -21.12 -9.83 -5.00
CA GLN A 39 -21.75 -10.95 -5.70
C GLN A 39 -23.19 -11.20 -5.21
N ARG A 40 -23.40 -11.18 -3.89
CA ARG A 40 -24.74 -11.36 -3.30
C ARG A 40 -25.70 -10.24 -3.73
N ASP A 41 -25.23 -9.00 -3.69
CA ASP A 41 -26.05 -7.84 -4.03
C ASP A 41 -26.46 -7.88 -5.53
N ILE A 42 -25.57 -8.35 -6.41
CA ILE A 42 -25.88 -8.60 -7.83
C ILE A 42 -26.90 -9.73 -8.02
N GLU A 43 -26.77 -10.84 -7.28
CA GLU A 43 -27.71 -11.96 -7.37
C GLU A 43 -29.13 -11.51 -6.98
N GLU A 44 -29.27 -10.76 -5.89
CA GLU A 44 -30.54 -10.18 -5.44
C GLU A 44 -31.11 -9.22 -6.50
N ALA A 45 -30.30 -8.31 -7.03
CA ALA A 45 -30.69 -7.38 -8.08
C ALA A 45 -31.18 -8.07 -9.37
N SER A 46 -30.45 -9.10 -9.85
CA SER A 46 -30.76 -9.82 -11.09
C SER A 46 -32.09 -10.59 -11.02
N SER A 47 -32.49 -11.03 -9.83
CA SER A 47 -33.78 -11.68 -9.60
C SER A 47 -34.98 -10.73 -9.75
N SER A 48 -34.73 -9.41 -9.69
CA SER A 48 -35.73 -8.36 -9.68
C SER A 48 -35.84 -7.57 -11.01
N ALA A 49 -35.65 -8.21 -12.17
CA ALA A 49 -36.06 -7.73 -13.51
C ALA A 49 -35.77 -6.25 -13.90
N TYR A 50 -34.78 -5.60 -13.29
CA TYR A 50 -34.25 -4.30 -13.72
C TYR A 50 -32.76 -4.48 -14.03
N GLY A 51 -32.37 -4.18 -15.27
CA GLY A 51 -31.00 -4.35 -15.75
C GLY A 51 -30.03 -3.46 -14.99
N TYR A 52 -29.28 -4.05 -14.07
CA TYR A 52 -28.11 -3.42 -13.49
C TYR A 52 -27.02 -3.34 -14.55
N ASP A 53 -26.51 -2.14 -14.80
CA ASP A 53 -25.27 -1.97 -15.55
C ASP A 53 -24.15 -2.65 -14.77
N SER A 54 -23.64 -3.74 -15.35
CA SER A 54 -22.56 -4.56 -14.82
C SER A 54 -21.21 -3.84 -14.97
N THR A 55 -21.13 -2.61 -14.46
CA THR A 55 -19.87 -1.89 -14.39
C THR A 55 -18.95 -2.62 -13.43
N ALA A 56 -17.75 -2.95 -13.89
CA ALA A 56 -16.78 -3.70 -13.10
C ALA A 56 -16.47 -2.94 -11.79
N PRO A 57 -16.47 -3.62 -10.62
CA PRO A 57 -16.23 -3.00 -9.31
C PRO A 57 -14.74 -2.66 -9.17
N TRP A 58 -14.31 -1.61 -9.88
CA TRP A 58 -12.92 -1.24 -10.08
C TRP A 58 -12.21 -1.03 -8.73
N PHE A 59 -12.89 -0.41 -7.75
CA PHE A 59 -12.33 -0.14 -6.43
C PHE A 59 -11.99 -1.45 -5.70
N ILE A 60 -12.88 -2.44 -5.73
CA ILE A 60 -12.66 -3.74 -5.07
C ILE A 60 -11.44 -4.45 -5.68
N TYR A 61 -11.31 -4.44 -7.01
CA TYR A 61 -10.16 -5.06 -7.68
C TYR A 61 -8.85 -4.32 -7.40
N SER A 62 -8.86 -2.99 -7.40
CA SER A 62 -7.70 -2.17 -7.03
C SER A 62 -7.27 -2.43 -5.59
N PHE A 63 -8.21 -2.47 -4.65
CA PHE A 63 -7.94 -2.75 -3.24
C PHE A 63 -7.33 -4.15 -3.04
N LEU A 64 -7.88 -5.16 -3.73
CA LEU A 64 -7.34 -6.52 -3.72
C LEU A 64 -5.94 -6.60 -4.33
N SER A 65 -5.73 -5.92 -5.46
CA SER A 65 -4.45 -5.88 -6.17
C SER A 65 -3.35 -5.25 -5.31
N ILE A 66 -3.65 -4.15 -4.62
CA ILE A 66 -2.72 -3.52 -3.66
C ILE A 66 -2.37 -4.51 -2.54
N GLY A 67 -3.37 -5.17 -1.94
CA GLY A 67 -3.14 -6.17 -0.89
C GLY A 67 -2.23 -7.33 -1.34
N ILE A 68 -2.47 -7.89 -2.52
CA ILE A 68 -1.65 -8.96 -3.10
C ILE A 68 -0.22 -8.46 -3.34
N THR A 69 -0.08 -7.25 -3.88
CA THR A 69 1.23 -6.63 -4.16
C THR A 69 2.04 -6.45 -2.87
N LEU A 70 1.42 -5.98 -1.79
CA LEU A 70 2.07 -5.86 -0.47
C LEU A 70 2.54 -7.21 0.08
N CYS A 71 1.74 -8.26 -0.08
CA CYS A 71 2.12 -9.63 0.28
C CYS A 71 3.35 -10.10 -0.52
N LEU A 72 3.37 -9.88 -1.84
CA LEU A 72 4.50 -10.27 -2.70
C LEU A 72 5.77 -9.51 -2.34
N ILE A 73 5.70 -8.19 -2.13
CA ILE A 73 6.82 -7.36 -1.70
C ILE A 73 7.37 -7.85 -0.36
N THR A 74 6.48 -8.20 0.58
CA THR A 74 6.86 -8.75 1.88
C THR A 74 7.60 -10.08 1.75
N CYS A 75 7.09 -10.99 0.94
CA CYS A 75 7.73 -12.28 0.67
C CYS A 75 9.14 -12.08 0.09
N ILE A 76 9.28 -11.23 -0.93
CA ILE A 76 10.58 -10.90 -1.53
C ILE A 76 11.49 -10.27 -0.47
N GLY A 77 10.97 -9.34 0.34
CA GLY A 77 11.73 -8.69 1.40
C GLY A 77 12.25 -9.65 2.47
N HIS A 78 11.46 -10.64 2.89
CA HIS A 78 11.94 -11.68 3.80
C HIS A 78 13.03 -12.56 3.16
N VAL A 79 12.86 -12.93 1.89
CA VAL A 79 13.86 -13.71 1.14
C VAL A 79 15.14 -12.90 0.95
N SER A 80 15.06 -11.64 0.55
CA SER A 80 16.21 -10.73 0.41
C SER A 80 16.90 -10.46 1.73
N ALA A 81 16.14 -10.33 2.81
CA ALA A 81 16.71 -10.20 4.13
C ALA A 81 17.46 -11.47 4.51
N ASP A 82 17.00 -12.67 4.16
CA ASP A 82 17.66 -13.92 4.53
C ASP A 82 18.79 -14.36 3.60
N SER A 83 18.75 -13.93 2.34
CA SER A 83 19.70 -14.29 1.31
C SER A 83 21.09 -13.67 1.54
N SER A 84 22.14 -14.46 1.35
CA SER A 84 23.51 -13.97 1.20
C SER A 84 23.82 -13.52 -0.24
N ASN A 85 22.83 -13.51 -1.14
CA ASN A 85 23.00 -13.14 -2.54
C ASN A 85 22.76 -11.64 -2.76
N GLY A 86 23.80 -10.93 -3.20
CA GLY A 86 23.73 -9.48 -3.48
C GLY A 86 22.72 -9.11 -4.56
N PHE A 87 22.43 -10.01 -5.51
CA PHE A 87 21.43 -9.77 -6.56
C PHE A 87 20.01 -9.66 -5.99
N CYS A 88 19.64 -10.53 -5.04
CA CYS A 88 18.31 -10.54 -4.42
C CYS A 88 18.07 -9.28 -3.57
N LEU A 89 19.11 -8.77 -2.92
CA LEU A 89 19.07 -7.48 -2.23
C LEU A 89 18.93 -6.33 -3.23
N SER A 90 19.69 -6.34 -4.33
CA SER A 90 19.62 -5.31 -5.37
C SER A 90 18.23 -5.22 -6.01
N CYS A 91 17.64 -6.35 -6.44
CA CYS A 91 16.29 -6.38 -6.99
C CYS A 91 15.26 -5.84 -6.00
N TYR A 92 15.34 -6.22 -4.73
CA TYR A 92 14.43 -5.71 -3.70
C TYR A 92 14.58 -4.19 -3.52
N THR A 93 15.81 -3.68 -3.45
CA THR A 93 16.07 -2.24 -3.35
C THR A 93 15.54 -1.47 -4.56
N VAL A 94 15.70 -2.00 -5.78
CA VAL A 94 15.15 -1.38 -7.00
C VAL A 94 13.63 -1.37 -6.96
N ILE A 95 12.98 -2.48 -6.58
CA ILE A 95 11.51 -2.56 -6.46
C ILE A 95 10.99 -1.51 -5.48
N ILE A 96 11.57 -1.44 -4.27
CA ILE A 96 11.18 -0.44 -3.26
C ILE A 96 11.43 0.98 -3.77
N SER A 97 12.55 1.24 -4.45
CA SER A 97 12.85 2.58 -5.00
C SER A 97 11.83 3.02 -6.04
N VAL A 98 11.43 2.12 -6.95
CA VAL A 98 10.40 2.40 -7.96
C VAL A 98 9.04 2.65 -7.29
N LEU A 99 8.69 1.86 -6.27
CA LEU A 99 7.43 2.05 -5.53
C LEU A 99 7.40 3.39 -4.78
N LEU A 100 8.49 3.80 -4.15
CA LEU A 100 8.58 5.10 -3.48
C LEU A 100 8.47 6.26 -4.47
N LEU A 101 9.11 6.15 -5.65
CA LEU A 101 8.96 7.16 -6.70
C LEU A 101 7.51 7.23 -7.20
N LEU A 102 6.86 6.08 -7.37
CA LEU A 102 5.46 6.01 -7.77
C LEU A 102 4.53 6.60 -6.71
N GLU A 103 4.77 6.32 -5.43
CA GLU A 103 4.02 6.88 -4.29
C GLU A 103 4.17 8.39 -4.22
N ILE A 104 5.39 8.92 -4.37
CA ILE A 104 5.65 10.37 -4.40
C ILE A 104 4.97 11.01 -5.62
N ALA A 105 5.03 10.36 -6.78
CA ALA A 105 4.39 10.86 -8.00
C ALA A 105 2.87 10.92 -7.85
N PHE A 106 2.22 9.85 -7.34
CA PHE A 106 0.78 9.84 -7.07
C PHE A 106 0.39 10.87 -6.00
N ALA A 107 1.17 11.00 -4.92
CA ALA A 107 0.90 11.99 -3.89
C ALA A 107 1.01 13.41 -4.45
N ALA A 108 2.01 13.69 -5.28
CA ALA A 108 2.16 14.97 -5.95
C ALA A 108 1.01 15.24 -6.92
N ASP A 109 0.57 14.23 -7.67
CA ASP A 109 -0.56 14.34 -8.59
C ASP A 109 -1.87 14.66 -7.83
N ILE A 110 -2.19 13.91 -6.77
CA ILE A 110 -3.35 14.17 -5.90
C ILE A 110 -3.29 15.57 -5.26
N LEU A 111 -2.10 16.03 -4.86
CA LEU A 111 -1.92 17.34 -4.22
C LEU A 111 -2.01 18.51 -5.21
N LEU A 112 -1.53 18.34 -6.44
CA LEU A 112 -1.53 19.39 -7.47
C LEU A 112 -2.84 19.42 -8.25
N ASN A 113 -3.48 18.26 -8.44
CA ASN A 113 -4.75 18.12 -9.12
C ASN A 113 -5.89 18.18 -8.11
N SER A 114 -6.42 19.37 -7.82
CA SER A 114 -7.54 19.52 -6.89
C SER A 114 -8.84 18.83 -7.35
N GLU A 115 -8.91 18.41 -8.62
CA GLU A 115 -10.06 17.72 -9.21
C GLU A 115 -9.79 16.22 -9.48
N TRP A 116 -8.73 15.64 -8.92
CA TRP A 116 -8.33 14.23 -9.14
C TRP A 116 -9.47 13.22 -8.95
N GLU A 117 -10.42 13.51 -8.06
CA GLU A 117 -11.57 12.66 -7.79
C GLU A 117 -12.51 12.54 -8.99
N LYS A 118 -12.58 13.56 -9.86
CA LYS A 118 -13.41 13.55 -11.08
C LYS A 118 -12.81 12.68 -12.18
N ASP A 119 -11.51 12.40 -12.12
CA ASP A 119 -10.81 11.56 -13.09
C ASP A 119 -11.02 10.06 -12.81
N LEU A 120 -11.56 9.71 -11.63
CA LEU A 120 -11.88 8.34 -11.27
C LEU A 120 -13.20 7.89 -11.91
N PRO A 121 -13.29 6.62 -12.35
CA PRO A 121 -14.57 6.06 -12.77
C PRO A 121 -15.53 5.99 -11.58
N GLU A 122 -16.81 6.18 -11.85
CA GLU A 122 -17.86 6.02 -10.83
C GLU A 122 -17.80 4.61 -10.22
N ASP A 123 -17.82 4.51 -8.88
CA ASP A 123 -17.86 3.22 -8.19
C ASP A 123 -19.32 2.79 -7.94
N PRO A 124 -19.86 1.82 -8.69
CA PRO A 124 -21.24 1.38 -8.51
C PRO A 124 -21.47 0.67 -7.16
N THR A 125 -20.41 0.29 -6.45
CA THR A 125 -20.52 -0.46 -5.18
C THR A 125 -20.63 0.45 -3.96
N GLY A 126 -20.37 1.75 -4.12
CA GLY A 126 -20.27 2.72 -3.02
C GLY A 126 -19.16 2.42 -2.01
N ARG A 127 -18.34 1.38 -2.22
CA ARG A 127 -17.28 0.98 -1.28
C ARG A 127 -16.15 2.02 -1.25
N PHE A 128 -15.89 2.67 -2.38
CA PHE A 128 -14.95 3.77 -2.44
C PHE A 128 -15.41 4.97 -1.60
N HIS A 129 -16.71 5.26 -1.62
CA HIS A 129 -17.29 6.32 -0.80
C HIS A 129 -17.15 6.01 0.70
N ASP A 130 -17.52 4.79 1.12
CA ASP A 130 -17.35 4.35 2.52
C ASP A 130 -15.87 4.42 2.96
N PHE A 131 -14.94 4.06 2.07
CA PHE A 131 -13.51 4.17 2.34
C PHE A 131 -13.07 5.63 2.52
N LYS A 132 -13.55 6.53 1.66
CA LYS A 132 -13.28 7.97 1.77
C LYS A 132 -13.78 8.52 3.10
N GLU A 133 -15.02 8.22 3.48
CA GLU A 133 -15.59 8.63 4.77
C GLU A 133 -14.79 8.09 5.96
N PHE A 134 -14.31 6.84 5.87
CA PHE A 134 -13.41 6.28 6.87
C PHE A 134 -12.08 7.05 6.97
N VAL A 135 -11.48 7.43 5.85
CA VAL A 135 -10.23 8.20 5.83
C VAL A 135 -10.44 9.61 6.39
N GLU A 136 -11.51 10.28 5.99
CA GLU A 136 -11.85 11.63 6.45
C GLU A 136 -12.17 11.67 7.94
N SER A 137 -12.95 10.71 8.44
CA SER A 137 -13.26 10.59 9.87
C SER A 137 -12.04 10.30 10.74
N ASN A 138 -11.00 9.68 10.17
CA ASN A 138 -9.75 9.36 10.86
C ASN A 138 -8.57 10.23 10.40
N PHE A 139 -8.83 11.37 9.74
CA PHE A 139 -7.79 12.19 9.13
C PHE A 139 -6.70 12.62 10.11
N ASP A 140 -7.04 12.90 11.37
CA ASP A 140 -6.04 13.23 12.39
C ASP A 140 -5.04 12.09 12.63
N VAL A 141 -5.49 10.83 12.62
CA VAL A 141 -4.61 9.66 12.74
C VAL A 141 -3.66 9.59 11.55
N PHE A 142 -4.18 9.75 10.33
CA PHE A 142 -3.36 9.78 9.11
C PHE A 142 -2.35 10.94 9.10
N LYS A 143 -2.76 12.12 9.58
CA LYS A 143 -1.88 13.27 9.74
C LYS A 143 -0.73 12.97 10.70
N TRP A 144 -1.01 12.35 11.85
CA TRP A 144 0.03 11.94 12.80
C TRP A 144 0.98 10.90 12.20
N ILE A 145 0.45 9.90 11.48
CA ILE A 145 1.28 8.92 10.76
C ILE A 145 2.21 9.61 9.75
N GLY A 146 1.69 10.56 8.98
CA GLY A 146 2.48 11.35 8.02
C GLY A 146 3.59 12.16 8.69
N ILE A 147 3.31 12.79 9.83
CA ILE A 147 4.32 13.52 10.62
C ILE A 147 5.42 12.56 11.11
N PHE A 148 5.05 11.39 11.64
CA PHE A 148 6.03 10.38 12.08
C PHE A 148 6.89 9.87 10.93
N TYR A 149 6.30 9.66 9.75
CA TYR A 149 7.03 9.26 8.56
C TYR A 149 8.08 10.31 8.14
N VAL A 150 7.70 11.60 8.11
CA VAL A 150 8.63 12.70 7.77
C VAL A 150 9.77 12.82 8.79
N ILE A 151 9.47 12.68 10.09
CA ILE A 151 10.49 12.73 11.14
C ILE A 151 11.46 11.55 11.01
N GLY A 152 10.94 10.34 10.72
CA GLY A 152 11.75 9.14 10.49
C GLY A 152 12.67 9.26 9.27
N ASN A 153 12.12 9.65 8.11
CA ASN A 153 12.89 9.83 6.87
C ASN A 153 13.85 11.05 6.95
N GLY A 154 13.47 12.11 7.67
CA GLY A 154 14.34 13.24 7.94
C GLY A 154 15.59 12.85 8.72
N PHE A 155 15.46 11.90 9.66
CA PHE A 155 16.60 11.31 10.37
C PHE A 155 17.49 10.50 9.41
N GLU A 156 16.91 9.75 8.48
CA GLU A 156 17.61 8.94 7.46
C GLU A 156 18.40 9.79 6.43
N SER A 157 17.93 11.00 6.10
CA SER A 157 18.67 11.97 5.28
C SER A 157 19.96 12.48 5.93
N SER A 158 20.08 12.37 7.26
CA SER A 158 21.32 12.66 7.99
C SER A 158 22.33 11.51 7.91
N TRP A 159 21.86 10.27 7.70
CA TRP A 159 22.70 9.08 7.56
C TRP A 159 23.25 8.90 6.14
N THR A 160 22.50 9.31 5.11
CA THR A 160 23.00 9.32 3.71
C THR A 160 24.15 10.31 3.53
N LYS A 161 24.14 11.44 4.24
CA LYS A 161 25.28 12.38 4.30
C LYS A 161 26.51 11.78 4.99
N LEU A 162 26.33 10.94 6.01
CA LEU A 162 27.41 10.21 6.68
C LEU A 162 27.97 9.06 5.82
N TRP A 163 27.18 8.47 4.93
CA TRP A 163 27.60 7.40 4.02
C TRP A 163 28.37 7.89 2.79
N ILE A 164 28.14 9.14 2.35
CA ILE A 164 28.88 9.76 1.23
C ILE A 164 30.26 10.28 1.68
N GLN A 165 30.46 10.49 2.99
CA GLN A 165 31.71 11.01 3.56
C GLN A 165 32.63 9.93 4.15
N LEU A 166 32.35 8.65 3.91
CA LEU A 166 33.10 7.49 4.40
C LEU A 166 33.43 6.55 3.24
#